data_AF-A0A6A6TQJ5-F1
#
_entry.id   AF-A0A6A6TQJ5-F1
#
_cell.length_a   1.000
_cell.length_b   1.000
_cell.length_c   1.000
_cell.angle_alpha   90.00
_cell.angle_beta   90.00
_cell.angle_gamma   90.00
#
_symmetry.space_group_name_H-M   'P 1'
#
loop_
_entity.id
_entity.type
_entity.pdbx_description
1 polymer ?
#
loop_
_entity_poly.entity_id
_entity_poly.type
_entity_poly.pdbx_seq_one_letter_code
_entity_poly.pdbx_strand_id
1 'polypeptide(L)'
;MIKTTSTREPTPRQEANTKRRMETVGKNVIRNLASDPIDLTNSDGEDEEPAYPRYRTRSYSEFSLRAQEIQESEGSSYKSTPEPDRGAIQEQRHQQEIESFQKRLADETVRANKLELEISCLKSDHAIALQNEKDRLNDLQSQFDEENHELAETNKQLTTERDQLSNSLSATKSELEKLQAAHEELKNSRPSGSPMPSTSTSFPLTPVSTQQDDELSRLRNVKSTYLAVKKKYNVIFAIARNLTAASRGMKLEYFGDFGAYVRQLNRAVETNGEDGGGIYHSLVGSSTDT
;
A
#
# COMPACT_ATOMS: atom_id res chain seq x y z
N MET A 1 -14.84 -23.75 -49.66
CA MET A 1 -13.92 -22.62 -49.42
C MET A 1 -14.02 -22.24 -47.95
N ILE A 2 -13.08 -22.67 -47.10
CA ILE A 2 -13.04 -22.33 -45.68
C ILE A 2 -11.75 -21.54 -45.47
N LYS A 3 -11.88 -20.27 -45.06
CA LYS A 3 -10.74 -19.39 -44.75
C LYS A 3 -10.34 -19.63 -43.29
N THR A 4 -9.13 -20.11 -43.06
CA THR A 4 -8.50 -20.16 -41.75
C THR A 4 -7.67 -18.89 -41.56
N THR A 5 -8.02 -18.07 -40.56
CA THR A 5 -7.21 -16.92 -40.14
C THR A 5 -6.28 -17.35 -39.02
N SER A 6 -4.98 -17.20 -39.30
CA SER A 6 -3.85 -17.49 -38.41
C SER A 6 -3.67 -16.35 -37.40
N THR A 7 -3.82 -16.68 -36.11
CA THR A 7 -3.60 -15.75 -34.99
C THR A 7 -2.15 -15.86 -34.56
N ARG A 8 -1.38 -14.79 -34.79
CA ARG A 8 0.05 -14.68 -34.46
C ARG A 8 0.20 -14.16 -33.03
N GLU A 9 0.77 -14.97 -32.14
CA GLU A 9 1.09 -14.56 -30.77
C GLU A 9 2.17 -13.46 -30.72
N PRO A 10 2.02 -12.44 -29.86
CA PRO A 10 3.04 -11.42 -29.65
C PRO A 10 4.17 -11.94 -28.75
N THR A 11 5.41 -11.61 -29.11
CA THR A 11 6.64 -12.05 -28.45
C THR A 11 6.87 -11.34 -27.10
N PRO A 12 7.32 -12.04 -26.05
CA PRO A 12 7.37 -11.57 -24.65
C PRO A 12 8.42 -10.50 -24.31
N ARG A 13 9.04 -9.83 -25.30
CA ARG A 13 10.12 -8.85 -25.05
C ARG A 13 9.66 -7.39 -24.97
N GLN A 14 8.41 -7.06 -25.28
CA GLN A 14 7.93 -5.67 -25.28
C GLN A 14 7.26 -5.21 -23.97
N GLU A 15 6.90 -6.12 -23.06
CA GLU A 15 6.22 -5.76 -21.80
C GLU A 15 7.16 -5.19 -20.71
N ALA A 16 8.46 -5.45 -20.79
CA ALA A 16 9.41 -5.01 -19.77
C ALA A 16 9.69 -3.49 -19.80
N ASN A 17 9.48 -2.82 -20.94
CA ASN A 17 9.81 -1.40 -21.10
C ASN A 17 8.67 -0.44 -20.72
N THR A 18 7.42 -0.87 -20.77
CA THR A 18 6.26 -0.04 -20.39
C THR A 18 6.08 0.04 -18.86
N LYS A 19 6.44 -1.02 -18.11
CA LYS A 19 6.37 -1.02 -16.64
C LYS A 19 7.32 -0.02 -15.97
N ARG A 20 8.54 0.18 -16.48
CA ARG A 20 9.51 1.14 -15.90
C ARG A 20 9.12 2.61 -16.10
N ARG A 21 8.42 2.94 -17.19
CA ARG A 21 8.07 4.33 -17.51
C ARG A 21 6.91 4.87 -16.65
N MET A 22 5.98 4.00 -16.25
CA MET A 22 4.86 4.35 -15.35
C MET A 22 5.29 4.58 -13.89
N GLU A 23 6.32 3.89 -13.41
CA GLU A 23 6.78 4.01 -12.02
C GLU A 23 7.53 5.33 -11.74
N THR A 24 8.06 5.97 -12.80
CA THR A 24 8.83 7.23 -12.66
C THR A 24 7.91 8.46 -12.69
N VAL A 25 6.74 8.37 -13.32
CA VAL A 25 5.78 9.50 -13.40
C VAL A 25 4.93 9.60 -12.12
N GLY A 26 4.58 8.48 -11.48
CA GLY A 26 3.79 8.48 -10.24
C GLY A 26 4.50 9.06 -9.00
N LYS A 27 5.84 9.03 -8.96
CA LYS A 27 6.61 9.52 -7.79
C LYS A 27 6.81 11.03 -7.76
N ASN A 28 6.60 11.74 -8.86
CA ASN A 28 6.77 13.20 -8.94
C ASN A 28 5.46 13.99 -8.75
N VAL A 29 4.29 13.36 -8.84
CA VAL A 29 3.00 14.06 -8.68
C VAL A 29 2.58 14.19 -7.21
N ILE A 30 3.06 13.31 -6.32
CA ILE A 30 2.62 13.28 -4.91
C ILE A 30 3.40 14.28 -4.03
N ARG A 31 4.50 14.88 -4.51
CA ARG A 31 5.36 15.75 -3.68
C ARG A 31 4.95 17.24 -3.64
N ASN A 32 3.90 17.66 -4.36
CA ASN A 32 3.51 19.07 -4.48
C ASN A 32 2.13 19.42 -3.87
N LEU A 33 1.53 18.53 -3.07
CA LEU A 33 0.21 18.78 -2.44
C LEU A 33 0.23 18.80 -0.91
N ALA A 34 1.41 18.88 -0.28
CA ALA A 34 1.53 19.25 1.13
C ALA A 34 1.44 20.79 1.24
N SER A 35 0.24 21.32 1.01
CA SER A 35 -0.10 22.67 1.45
C SER A 35 -0.29 22.61 2.95
N ASP A 36 0.59 23.30 3.69
CA ASP A 36 0.49 23.46 5.13
C ASP A 36 -0.91 23.97 5.53
N PRO A 37 -1.51 23.45 6.61
CA PRO A 37 -2.73 24.01 7.16
C PRO A 37 -2.47 25.45 7.60
N ILE A 38 -3.23 26.39 7.06
CA ILE A 38 -3.23 27.80 7.48
C ILE A 38 -3.78 27.82 8.92
N ASP A 39 -2.87 27.99 9.87
CA ASP A 39 -3.18 28.19 11.28
C ASP A 39 -3.75 29.60 11.48
N LEU A 40 -5.08 29.68 11.66
CA LEU A 40 -5.82 30.93 11.88
C LEU A 40 -5.96 31.28 13.37
N THR A 41 -5.15 30.71 14.27
CA THR A 41 -5.38 30.87 15.73
C THR A 41 -4.40 31.77 16.48
N ASN A 42 -3.44 32.40 15.82
CA ASN A 42 -2.55 33.39 16.46
C ASN A 42 -2.74 34.78 15.83
N SER A 43 -3.74 35.49 16.35
CA SER A 43 -3.88 36.95 16.22
C SER A 43 -3.77 37.55 17.63
N ASP A 44 -2.66 37.26 18.31
CA ASP A 44 -2.22 38.11 19.41
C ASP A 44 -1.63 39.37 18.79
N GLY A 45 -2.35 40.47 18.98
CA GLY A 45 -1.98 41.79 18.51
C GLY A 45 -0.73 42.26 19.24
N GLU A 46 0.35 42.38 18.49
CA GLU A 46 1.29 43.47 18.72
C GLU A 46 1.07 44.49 17.60
N ASP A 47 0.57 45.65 18.01
CA ASP A 47 0.43 46.85 17.20
C ASP A 47 1.82 47.27 16.67
N GLU A 48 2.23 46.74 15.51
CA GLU A 48 3.29 47.35 14.72
C GLU A 48 2.76 48.67 14.14
N GLU A 49 3.04 49.75 14.88
CA GLU A 49 2.88 51.12 14.39
C GLU A 49 3.44 51.23 12.96
N PRO A 50 2.65 51.73 12.00
CA PRO A 50 3.17 51.99 10.66
C PRO A 50 4.31 53.00 10.80
N ALA A 51 5.51 52.60 10.39
CA ALA A 51 6.68 53.46 10.33
C ALA A 51 6.34 54.71 9.50
N TYR A 52 5.97 55.79 10.17
CA TYR A 52 5.72 57.06 9.52
C TYR A 52 6.99 57.45 8.77
N PRO A 53 6.89 57.82 7.47
CA PRO A 53 8.02 58.36 6.76
C PRO A 53 8.51 59.59 7.53
N ARG A 54 9.74 59.51 8.06
CA ARG A 54 10.41 60.67 8.66
C ARG A 54 10.57 61.72 7.57
N TYR A 55 9.60 62.62 7.48
CA TYR A 55 9.79 63.88 6.78
C TYR A 55 10.97 64.57 7.44
N ARG A 56 12.13 64.55 6.77
CA ARG A 56 13.18 65.52 7.05
C ARG A 56 12.53 66.88 6.88
N THR A 57 12.21 67.53 7.98
CA THR A 57 11.96 68.96 8.04
C THR A 57 13.22 69.65 7.55
N ARG A 58 13.26 69.87 6.23
CA ARG A 58 14.17 70.82 5.63
C ARG A 58 13.83 72.15 6.28
N SER A 59 14.79 72.74 6.99
CA SER A 59 14.56 73.93 7.78
C SER A 59 13.94 75.02 6.90
N TYR A 60 12.95 75.72 7.45
CA TYR A 60 12.24 76.81 6.78
C TYR A 60 13.20 77.92 6.27
N SER A 61 14.43 77.96 6.79
CA SER A 61 15.50 78.84 6.33
C SER A 61 16.01 78.52 4.91
N GLU A 62 16.05 77.24 4.49
CA GLU A 62 16.52 76.89 3.14
C GLU A 62 15.50 77.25 2.04
N PHE A 63 14.20 77.17 2.36
CA PHE A 63 13.16 77.58 1.41
C PHE A 63 13.07 79.11 1.26
N SER A 64 13.28 79.86 2.35
CA SER A 64 13.25 81.33 2.31
C SER A 64 14.45 81.91 1.55
N LEU A 65 15.65 81.32 1.71
CA LEU A 65 16.85 81.78 0.98
C LEU A 65 16.76 81.47 -0.52
N ARG A 66 16.20 80.31 -0.90
CA ARG A 66 16.01 79.97 -2.31
C ARG A 66 14.92 80.78 -3.00
N ALA A 67 13.86 81.18 -2.28
CA ALA A 67 12.83 82.06 -2.83
C ALA A 67 13.34 83.49 -3.09
N GLN A 68 14.32 83.94 -2.30
CA GLN A 68 14.93 85.26 -2.46
C GLN A 68 15.99 85.27 -3.58
N GLU A 69 16.72 84.16 -3.78
CA GLU A 69 17.68 84.01 -4.87
C GLU A 69 17.01 83.92 -6.26
N ILE A 70 15.77 83.44 -6.34
CA ILE A 70 15.00 83.39 -7.61
C ILE A 70 14.43 84.78 -7.98
N GLN A 71 14.08 85.62 -7.00
CA GLN A 71 13.58 86.97 -7.29
C GLN A 71 14.66 87.91 -7.85
N GLU A 72 15.94 87.64 -7.60
CA GLU A 72 17.04 88.48 -8.07
C GLU A 72 17.63 88.05 -9.44
N SER A 73 17.28 86.86 -9.95
CA SER A 73 17.84 86.34 -11.23
C SER A 73 16.88 86.35 -12.43
N GLU A 74 15.60 86.74 -12.28
CA GLU A 74 14.61 86.66 -13.37
C GLU A 74 14.22 88.04 -13.95
N GLY A 75 15.23 88.80 -14.34
CA GLY A 75 15.11 89.85 -15.36
C GLY A 75 15.44 89.30 -16.74
N SER A 76 14.81 88.22 -17.20
CA SER A 76 15.12 87.62 -18.51
C SER A 76 13.93 86.92 -19.14
N SER A 77 13.25 87.65 -20.03
CA SER A 77 12.66 87.14 -21.28
C SER A 77 12.02 85.74 -21.20
N TYR A 78 10.83 85.65 -20.60
CA TYR A 78 9.98 84.48 -20.69
C TYR A 78 9.54 84.26 -22.15
N LYS A 79 10.32 83.47 -22.91
CA LYS A 79 9.78 82.70 -24.02
C LYS A 79 8.88 81.64 -23.40
N SER A 80 7.58 81.86 -23.45
CA SER A 80 6.53 80.91 -23.09
C SER A 80 6.74 79.61 -23.86
N THR A 81 7.42 78.65 -23.22
CA THR A 81 7.36 77.24 -23.61
C THR A 81 5.89 76.82 -23.52
N PRO A 82 5.33 76.18 -24.57
CA PRO A 82 3.95 75.71 -24.52
C PRO A 82 3.81 74.75 -23.33
N GLU A 83 2.94 75.06 -22.38
CA GLU A 83 2.57 74.08 -21.35
C GLU A 83 2.00 72.87 -22.09
N PRO A 84 2.58 71.66 -21.90
CA PRO A 84 1.99 70.47 -22.47
C PRO A 84 0.59 70.31 -21.88
N ASP A 85 -0.40 70.14 -22.75
CA ASP A 85 -1.80 70.01 -22.39
C ASP A 85 -1.99 68.84 -21.40
N ARG A 86 -2.12 69.19 -20.12
CA ARG A 86 -2.19 68.22 -19.02
C ARG A 86 -3.37 67.27 -19.17
N GLY A 87 -4.44 67.71 -19.85
CA GLY A 87 -5.61 66.89 -20.17
C GLY A 87 -5.25 65.74 -21.11
N ALA A 88 -4.53 66.04 -22.20
CA ALA A 88 -4.09 65.04 -23.17
C ALA A 88 -3.14 63.98 -22.57
N ILE A 89 -2.25 64.38 -21.65
CA ILE A 89 -1.36 63.45 -20.95
C ILE A 89 -2.15 62.52 -20.03
N GLN A 90 -3.15 63.05 -19.32
CA GLN A 90 -3.97 62.25 -18.41
C GLN A 90 -4.87 61.26 -19.16
N GLU A 91 -5.47 61.70 -20.27
CA GLU A 91 -6.26 60.85 -21.16
C GLU A 91 -5.41 59.71 -21.75
N GLN A 92 -4.19 60.01 -22.19
CA GLN A 92 -3.25 59.00 -22.69
C GLN A 92 -2.92 57.94 -21.62
N ARG A 93 -2.73 58.34 -20.35
CA ARG A 93 -2.48 57.40 -19.26
C ARG A 93 -3.68 56.50 -18.99
N HIS A 94 -4.88 57.07 -18.95
CA HIS A 94 -6.10 56.28 -18.77
C HIS A 94 -6.29 55.29 -19.93
N GLN A 95 -6.01 55.70 -21.16
CA GLN A 95 -6.11 54.83 -22.33
C GLN A 95 -5.12 53.65 -22.24
N GLN A 96 -3.86 53.91 -21.86
CA GLN A 96 -2.87 52.85 -21.62
C GLN A 96 -3.29 51.91 -20.49
N GLU A 97 -3.88 52.45 -19.43
CA GLU A 97 -4.38 51.66 -18.31
C GLU A 97 -5.53 50.74 -18.74
N ILE A 98 -6.50 51.25 -19.51
CA ILE A 98 -7.60 50.46 -20.09
C ILE A 98 -7.06 49.34 -20.97
N GLU A 99 -6.11 49.64 -21.86
CA GLU A 99 -5.47 48.63 -22.72
C GLU A 99 -4.74 47.55 -21.89
N SER A 100 -4.08 47.96 -20.80
CA SER A 100 -3.43 47.01 -19.87
C SER A 100 -4.44 46.09 -19.17
N PHE A 101 -5.63 46.60 -18.83
CA PHE A 101 -6.71 45.82 -18.22
C PHE A 101 -7.35 44.88 -19.23
N GLN A 102 -7.60 45.34 -20.45
CA GLN A 102 -8.13 44.52 -21.54
C GLN A 102 -7.18 43.36 -21.87
N LYS A 103 -5.87 43.62 -21.93
CA LYS A 103 -4.87 42.58 -22.14
C LYS A 103 -4.87 41.56 -21.00
N ARG A 104 -4.85 42.01 -19.74
CA ARG A 104 -4.92 41.12 -18.57
C ARG A 104 -6.19 40.27 -18.57
N LEU A 105 -7.32 40.84 -18.95
CA LEU A 105 -8.59 40.13 -19.06
C LEU A 105 -8.55 39.06 -20.16
N ALA A 106 -7.96 39.37 -21.31
CA ALA A 106 -7.77 38.41 -22.39
C ALA A 106 -6.85 37.25 -21.97
N ASP A 107 -5.72 37.55 -21.33
CA ASP A 107 -4.77 36.56 -20.83
C ASP A 107 -5.43 35.64 -19.78
N GLU A 108 -6.21 36.21 -18.86
CA GLU A 108 -6.93 35.44 -17.84
C GLU A 108 -8.05 34.59 -18.43
N THR A 109 -8.72 35.06 -19.49
CA THR A 109 -9.73 34.27 -20.22
C THR A 109 -9.09 33.05 -20.90
N VAL A 110 -7.92 33.22 -21.52
CA VAL A 110 -7.17 32.10 -22.10
C VAL A 110 -6.74 31.12 -21.01
N ARG A 111 -6.28 31.62 -19.87
CA ARG A 111 -5.91 30.79 -18.72
C ARG A 111 -7.10 29.99 -18.18
N ALA A 112 -8.26 30.63 -18.03
CA ALA A 112 -9.49 29.97 -17.58
C ALA A 112 -9.89 28.83 -18.53
N ASN A 113 -9.94 29.09 -19.84
CA ASN A 113 -10.25 28.07 -20.85
C ASN A 113 -9.25 26.89 -20.82
N LYS A 114 -7.96 27.17 -20.61
CA LYS A 114 -6.94 26.12 -20.48
C LYS A 114 -7.18 25.24 -19.25
N LEU A 115 -7.49 25.85 -18.10
CA LEU A 115 -7.79 25.12 -16.86
C LEU A 115 -9.08 24.31 -16.99
N GLU A 116 -10.11 24.84 -17.66
CA GLU A 116 -11.34 24.08 -17.92
C GLU A 116 -11.09 22.84 -18.77
N LEU A 117 -10.25 22.95 -19.81
CA LEU A 117 -9.84 21.80 -20.62
C LEU A 117 -9.07 20.77 -19.79
N GLU A 118 -8.12 21.21 -18.96
CA GLU A 118 -7.35 20.32 -18.08
C GLU A 118 -8.25 19.60 -17.07
N ILE A 119 -9.20 20.31 -16.46
CA ILE A 119 -10.20 19.71 -15.57
C ILE A 119 -11.05 18.67 -16.32
N SER A 120 -11.44 18.95 -17.56
CA SER A 120 -12.20 18.01 -18.39
C SER A 120 -11.40 16.73 -18.70
N CYS A 121 -10.13 16.87 -19.08
CA CYS A 121 -9.23 15.74 -19.31
C CYS A 121 -9.04 14.90 -18.04
N LEU A 122 -8.74 15.55 -16.91
CA LEU A 122 -8.54 14.85 -15.63
C LEU A 122 -9.80 14.10 -15.17
N LYS A 123 -10.99 14.68 -15.38
CA LYS A 123 -12.26 14.00 -15.09
C LYS A 123 -12.47 12.77 -15.96
N SER A 124 -12.15 12.86 -17.24
CA SER A 124 -12.23 11.73 -18.18
C SER A 124 -11.26 10.61 -17.78
N ASP A 125 -10.00 10.95 -17.50
CA ASP A 125 -8.98 9.97 -17.11
C ASP A 125 -9.34 9.28 -15.79
N HIS A 126 -9.86 10.05 -14.83
CA HIS A 126 -10.34 9.50 -13.56
C HIS A 126 -11.54 8.55 -13.75
N ALA A 127 -12.48 8.90 -14.63
CA ALA A 127 -13.62 8.04 -14.95
C ALA A 127 -13.17 6.71 -15.58
N ILE A 128 -12.20 6.75 -16.50
CA ILE A 128 -11.60 5.55 -17.11
C ILE A 128 -10.88 4.72 -16.05
N ALA A 129 -10.11 5.34 -15.17
CA ALA A 129 -9.39 4.63 -14.10
C ALA A 129 -10.36 3.93 -13.13
N LEU A 130 -11.45 4.59 -12.75
CA LEU A 130 -12.50 3.98 -11.90
C LEU A 130 -13.18 2.80 -12.61
N GLN A 131 -13.46 2.93 -13.89
CA GLN A 131 -14.08 1.85 -14.67
C GLN A 131 -13.16 0.63 -14.76
N ASN A 132 -11.88 0.84 -15.05
CA ASN A 132 -10.89 -0.23 -15.11
C ASN A 132 -10.73 -0.95 -13.76
N GLU A 133 -10.71 -0.21 -12.66
CA GLU A 133 -10.61 -0.82 -11.32
C GLU A 133 -11.88 -1.61 -10.96
N LYS A 134 -13.06 -1.10 -11.36
CA LYS A 134 -14.33 -1.82 -11.20
C LYS A 134 -14.33 -3.13 -11.99
N ASP A 135 -13.89 -3.11 -13.24
CA ASP A 135 -13.83 -4.31 -14.08
C ASP A 135 -12.84 -5.34 -13.50
N ARG A 136 -11.68 -4.88 -13.01
CA ARG A 136 -10.71 -5.72 -12.31
C ARG A 136 -11.29 -6.35 -11.03
N LEU A 137 -12.06 -5.60 -10.25
CA LEU A 137 -12.71 -6.13 -9.05
C LEU A 137 -13.77 -7.18 -9.39
N ASN A 138 -14.52 -6.99 -10.48
CA ASN A 138 -15.49 -7.98 -10.95
C ASN A 138 -14.79 -9.27 -11.42
N ASP A 139 -13.68 -9.15 -12.15
CA ASP A 139 -12.89 -10.32 -12.58
C ASP A 139 -12.35 -11.10 -11.37
N LEU A 140 -11.84 -10.39 -10.36
CA LEU A 140 -11.32 -11.01 -9.15
C LEU A 140 -12.43 -11.68 -8.33
N GLN A 141 -13.61 -11.07 -8.26
CA GLN A 141 -14.78 -11.66 -7.63
C GLN A 141 -15.22 -12.94 -8.35
N SER A 142 -15.24 -12.91 -9.68
CA SER A 142 -15.57 -14.10 -10.49
C SER A 142 -14.59 -15.25 -10.25
N GLN A 143 -13.28 -14.96 -10.18
CA GLN A 143 -12.26 -15.97 -9.88
C GLN A 143 -12.44 -16.57 -8.48
N PHE A 144 -12.74 -15.73 -7.49
CA PHE A 144 -13.00 -16.20 -6.13
C PHE A 144 -14.25 -17.09 -6.04
N ASP A 145 -15.31 -16.74 -6.77
CA ASP A 145 -16.54 -17.53 -6.82
C ASP A 145 -16.32 -18.88 -7.53
N GLU A 146 -15.50 -18.90 -8.58
CA GLU A 146 -15.09 -20.12 -9.28
C GLU A 146 -14.24 -21.05 -8.38
N GLU A 147 -13.23 -20.52 -7.70
CA GLU A 147 -12.38 -21.29 -6.77
C GLU A 147 -13.20 -21.85 -5.60
N ASN A 148 -14.15 -21.08 -5.06
CA ASN A 148 -15.06 -21.56 -4.02
C ASN A 148 -15.99 -22.67 -4.53
N HIS A 149 -16.45 -22.58 -5.78
CA HIS A 149 -17.25 -23.62 -6.39
C HIS A 149 -16.47 -24.92 -6.54
N GLU A 150 -15.23 -24.85 -7.06
CA GLU A 150 -14.33 -26.00 -7.16
C GLU A 150 -14.02 -26.61 -5.79
N LEU A 151 -13.76 -25.78 -4.78
CA LEU A 151 -13.52 -26.23 -3.41
C LEU A 151 -14.76 -26.91 -2.81
N ALA A 152 -15.96 -26.41 -3.11
CA ALA A 152 -17.20 -27.04 -2.67
C ALA A 152 -17.41 -28.42 -3.34
N GLU A 153 -17.15 -28.54 -4.64
CA GLU A 153 -17.27 -29.82 -5.36
C GLU A 153 -16.23 -30.85 -4.89
N THR A 154 -14.97 -30.44 -4.69
CA THR A 154 -13.93 -31.34 -4.14
C THR A 154 -14.26 -31.80 -2.73
N ASN A 155 -14.80 -30.92 -1.86
CA ASN A 155 -15.26 -31.31 -0.54
C ASN A 155 -16.44 -32.30 -0.59
N LYS A 156 -17.38 -32.12 -1.52
CA LYS A 156 -18.45 -33.10 -1.74
C LYS A 156 -17.89 -34.46 -2.14
N GLN A 157 -16.96 -34.49 -3.10
CA GLN A 157 -16.31 -35.73 -3.54
C GLN A 157 -15.58 -36.42 -2.38
N LEU A 158 -14.74 -35.71 -1.64
CA LEU A 158 -14.03 -36.25 -0.48
C LEU A 158 -14.99 -36.78 0.60
N THR A 159 -16.13 -36.11 0.80
CA THR A 159 -17.15 -36.58 1.75
C THR A 159 -17.75 -37.91 1.27
N THR A 160 -18.08 -38.03 -0.03
CA THR A 160 -18.59 -39.28 -0.58
C THR A 160 -17.58 -40.42 -0.51
N GLU A 161 -16.31 -40.16 -0.79
CA GLU A 161 -15.24 -41.16 -0.67
C GLU A 161 -15.03 -41.60 0.78
N ARG A 162 -15.01 -40.64 1.71
CA ARG A 162 -14.95 -40.92 3.15
C ARG A 162 -16.08 -41.85 3.59
N ASP A 163 -17.30 -41.58 3.14
CA ASP A 163 -18.48 -42.37 3.50
C ASP A 163 -18.39 -43.79 2.90
N GLN A 164 -17.94 -43.92 1.65
CA GLN A 164 -17.70 -45.23 1.01
C GLN A 164 -16.63 -46.04 1.75
N LEU A 165 -15.50 -45.42 2.11
CA LEU A 165 -14.43 -46.06 2.88
C LEU A 165 -14.91 -46.46 4.28
N SER A 166 -15.67 -45.59 4.96
CA SER A 166 -16.26 -45.87 6.26
C SER A 166 -17.19 -47.08 6.21
N ASN A 167 -18.05 -47.16 5.20
CA ASN A 167 -18.96 -48.30 5.01
C ASN A 167 -18.18 -49.59 4.74
N SER A 168 -17.16 -49.53 3.88
CA SER A 168 -16.28 -50.68 3.56
C SER A 168 -15.51 -51.16 4.80
N LEU A 169 -15.05 -50.23 5.63
CA LEU A 169 -14.37 -50.53 6.90
C LEU A 169 -15.33 -51.17 7.91
N SER A 170 -16.59 -50.74 7.99
CA SER A 170 -17.58 -51.42 8.83
C SER A 170 -17.92 -52.83 8.32
N ALA A 171 -18.00 -53.03 7.00
CA ALA A 171 -18.32 -54.32 6.40
C ALA A 171 -17.21 -55.34 6.65
N THR A 172 -15.96 -54.94 6.42
CA THR A 172 -14.77 -55.77 6.69
C THR A 172 -14.61 -56.08 8.17
N LYS A 173 -14.90 -55.14 9.07
CA LYS A 173 -14.94 -55.41 10.52
C LYS A 173 -15.99 -56.47 10.88
N SER A 174 -17.20 -56.38 10.34
CA SER A 174 -18.24 -57.39 10.60
C SER A 174 -17.86 -58.77 10.05
N GLU A 175 -17.22 -58.82 8.88
CA GLU A 175 -16.73 -60.09 8.31
C GLU A 175 -15.62 -60.71 9.16
N LEU A 176 -14.68 -59.89 9.64
CA LEU A 176 -13.61 -60.33 10.53
C LEU A 176 -14.17 -60.89 11.85
N GLU A 177 -15.18 -60.24 12.43
CA GLU A 177 -15.88 -60.72 13.62
C GLU A 177 -16.57 -62.07 13.37
N LYS A 178 -17.23 -62.25 12.22
CA LYS A 178 -17.84 -63.53 11.82
C LYS A 178 -16.79 -64.64 11.64
N LEU A 179 -15.68 -64.34 11.00
CA LEU A 179 -14.57 -65.29 10.81
C LEU A 179 -13.91 -65.67 12.15
N GLN A 180 -13.74 -64.71 13.06
CA GLN A 180 -13.26 -64.98 14.42
C GLN A 180 -14.23 -65.90 15.19
N ALA A 181 -15.53 -65.64 15.11
CA ALA A 181 -16.55 -66.50 15.73
C ALA A 181 -16.51 -67.93 15.16
N ALA A 182 -16.44 -68.08 13.84
CA ALA A 182 -16.33 -69.39 13.19
C ALA A 182 -15.04 -70.13 13.56
N HIS A 183 -13.92 -69.41 13.72
CA HIS A 183 -12.65 -70.00 14.14
C HIS A 183 -12.71 -70.55 15.58
N GLU A 184 -13.33 -69.83 16.52
CA GLU A 184 -13.52 -70.31 17.89
C GLU A 184 -14.48 -71.51 17.95
N GLU A 185 -15.53 -71.55 17.12
CA GLU A 185 -16.42 -72.71 17.01
C GLU A 185 -15.70 -73.97 16.47
N LEU A 186 -14.83 -73.80 15.46
CA LEU A 186 -14.01 -74.89 14.92
C LEU A 186 -13.01 -75.43 15.96
N LYS A 187 -12.44 -74.55 16.79
CA LYS A 187 -11.53 -74.91 17.87
C LYS A 187 -12.24 -75.73 18.96
N ASN A 188 -13.50 -75.41 19.26
CA ASN A 188 -14.30 -76.09 20.28
C ASN A 188 -14.92 -77.41 19.82
N SER A 189 -15.02 -77.66 18.51
CA SER A 189 -15.62 -78.88 17.93
C SER A 189 -14.63 -80.02 17.68
N ARG A 190 -13.33 -79.86 17.98
CA ARG A 190 -12.37 -80.98 17.92
C ARG A 190 -12.58 -81.94 19.10
N PRO A 191 -12.84 -83.25 18.85
CA PRO A 191 -12.99 -84.23 19.92
C PRO A 191 -11.67 -84.43 20.66
N SER A 192 -11.71 -84.22 21.97
CA SER A 192 -10.65 -84.55 22.93
C SER A 192 -10.31 -86.04 22.84
N GLY A 193 -9.12 -86.36 22.31
CA GLY A 193 -8.70 -87.74 22.11
C GLY A 193 -7.22 -87.90 21.77
N SER A 194 -6.34 -87.54 22.71
CA SER A 194 -5.10 -88.25 23.10
C SER A 194 -4.03 -87.29 23.68
N PRO A 195 -3.30 -87.69 24.74
CA PRO A 195 -2.31 -86.86 25.42
C PRO A 195 -0.87 -87.14 24.95
N MET A 196 -0.10 -86.10 24.60
CA MET A 196 1.37 -85.91 24.77
C MET A 196 1.95 -84.93 23.71
N PRO A 197 3.14 -84.35 23.93
CA PRO A 197 3.68 -83.76 25.15
C PRO A 197 4.05 -82.27 24.93
N SER A 198 4.13 -81.56 26.04
CA SER A 198 4.87 -80.32 26.32
C SER A 198 5.63 -79.66 25.15
N THR A 199 5.05 -78.59 24.59
CA THR A 199 5.82 -77.55 23.90
C THR A 199 5.42 -76.20 24.47
N SER A 200 6.28 -75.72 25.37
CA SER A 200 6.57 -74.32 25.70
C SER A 200 5.43 -73.32 25.54
N THR A 201 4.84 -72.96 26.68
CA THR A 201 4.03 -71.77 26.90
C THR A 201 4.83 -70.53 26.49
N SER A 202 4.61 -70.05 25.26
CA SER A 202 5.05 -68.73 24.85
C SER A 202 4.13 -67.70 25.50
N PHE A 203 4.72 -66.86 26.34
CA PHE A 203 4.06 -65.73 26.98
C PHE A 203 3.34 -64.86 25.93
N PRO A 204 2.15 -64.32 26.22
CA PRO A 204 1.60 -63.25 25.40
C PRO A 204 2.56 -62.07 25.50
N LEU A 205 3.24 -61.79 24.39
CA LEU A 205 3.99 -60.54 24.20
C LEU A 205 3.00 -59.41 24.43
N THR A 206 3.14 -58.73 25.56
CA THR A 206 2.59 -57.40 25.78
C THR A 206 2.87 -56.57 24.52
N PRO A 207 1.90 -55.82 23.99
CA PRO A 207 2.14 -55.02 22.79
C PRO A 207 3.32 -54.11 23.08
N VAL A 208 4.42 -54.34 22.35
CA VAL A 208 5.55 -53.43 22.31
C VAL A 208 4.98 -52.14 21.77
N SER A 209 4.66 -51.22 22.68
CA SER A 209 4.35 -49.84 22.36
C SER A 209 5.55 -49.34 21.58
N THR A 210 5.36 -49.23 20.26
CA THR A 210 6.34 -48.71 19.31
C THR A 210 6.61 -47.28 19.73
N GLN A 211 7.67 -47.04 20.50
CA GLN A 211 8.11 -45.71 20.91
C GLN A 211 8.21 -44.74 19.70
N GLN A 212 8.40 -45.28 18.49
CA GLN A 212 8.34 -44.52 17.24
C GLN A 212 6.99 -43.84 16.96
N ASP A 213 5.85 -44.46 17.29
CA ASP A 213 4.53 -43.84 17.03
C ASP A 213 4.26 -42.65 17.95
N ASP A 214 4.73 -42.74 19.20
CA ASP A 214 4.67 -41.65 20.17
C ASP A 214 5.59 -40.50 19.79
N GLU A 215 6.80 -40.81 19.30
CA GLU A 215 7.76 -39.80 18.84
C GLU A 215 7.27 -39.06 17.59
N LEU A 216 6.69 -39.78 16.62
CA LEU A 216 6.08 -39.19 15.44
C LEU A 216 4.87 -38.32 15.80
N SER A 217 4.06 -38.76 16.77
CA SER A 217 2.91 -37.99 17.25
C SER A 217 3.33 -36.71 17.97
N ARG A 218 4.37 -36.78 18.82
CA ARG A 218 4.98 -35.60 19.45
C ARG A 218 5.53 -34.62 18.41
N LEU A 219 6.25 -35.12 17.41
CA LEU A 219 6.82 -34.28 16.35
C LEU A 219 5.74 -33.57 15.54
N ARG A 220 4.63 -34.26 15.20
CA ARG A 220 3.48 -33.65 14.52
C ARG A 220 2.84 -32.56 15.37
N ASN A 221 2.67 -32.79 16.67
CA ASN A 221 2.13 -31.78 17.59
C ASN A 221 3.03 -30.55 17.68
N VAL A 222 4.34 -30.74 17.86
CA VAL A 222 5.31 -29.63 17.88
C VAL A 222 5.28 -28.84 16.57
N LYS A 223 5.29 -29.54 15.42
CA LYS A 223 5.20 -28.90 14.10
C LYS A 223 3.90 -28.11 13.93
N SER A 224 2.78 -28.68 14.36
CA SER A 224 1.46 -28.02 14.31
C SER A 224 1.46 -26.74 15.17
N THR A 225 1.93 -26.82 16.41
CA THR A 225 2.05 -25.66 17.31
C THR A 225 2.98 -24.61 16.72
N TYR A 226 4.15 -25.01 16.19
CA TYR A 226 5.08 -24.08 15.55
C TYR A 226 4.44 -23.36 14.36
N LEU A 227 3.74 -24.07 13.48
CA LEU A 227 3.06 -23.46 12.33
C LEU A 227 1.96 -22.49 12.78
N ALA A 228 1.18 -22.85 13.80
CA ALA A 228 0.16 -21.97 14.37
C ALA A 228 0.77 -20.69 14.97
N VAL A 229 1.85 -20.82 15.74
CA VAL A 229 2.59 -19.68 16.32
C VAL A 229 3.21 -18.82 15.23
N LYS A 230 3.85 -19.43 14.23
CA LYS A 230 4.45 -18.73 13.08
C LYS A 230 3.41 -17.96 12.27
N LYS A 231 2.23 -18.55 12.04
CA LYS A 231 1.13 -17.86 11.34
C LYS A 231 0.68 -16.62 12.12
N LYS A 232 0.48 -16.75 13.44
CA LYS A 232 0.14 -15.61 14.32
C LYS A 232 1.24 -14.55 14.33
N TYR A 233 2.50 -14.97 14.42
CA TYR A 233 3.66 -14.09 14.35
C TYR A 233 3.68 -13.30 13.04
N ASN A 234 3.51 -13.97 11.89
CA ASN A 234 3.49 -13.31 10.59
C ASN A 234 2.37 -12.26 10.48
N VAL A 235 1.18 -12.54 11.02
CA VAL A 235 0.08 -11.58 11.05
C VAL A 235 0.42 -10.37 11.92
N ILE A 236 0.91 -10.59 13.14
CA ILE A 236 1.31 -9.51 14.05
C ILE A 236 2.45 -8.68 13.44
N PHE A 237 3.43 -9.33 12.82
CA PHE A 237 4.55 -8.68 12.17
C PHE A 237 4.11 -7.83 10.97
N ALA A 238 3.18 -8.33 10.15
CA ALA A 238 2.61 -7.55 9.05
C ALA A 238 1.87 -6.31 9.56
N ILE A 239 1.08 -6.44 10.62
CA ILE A 239 0.39 -5.31 11.27
C ILE A 239 1.41 -4.30 11.81
N ALA A 240 2.43 -4.77 12.53
CA ALA A 240 3.49 -3.92 13.08
C ALA A 240 4.24 -3.16 11.99
N ARG A 241 4.55 -3.81 10.86
CA ARG A 241 5.18 -3.19 9.70
C ARG A 241 4.30 -2.10 9.08
N ASN A 242 3.00 -2.37 8.93
CA ASN A 242 2.05 -1.40 8.39
C ASN A 242 1.89 -0.19 9.32
N LEU A 243 1.83 -0.41 10.64
CA LEU A 243 1.79 0.66 11.63
C LEU A 243 3.08 1.50 11.61
N THR A 244 4.23 0.86 11.46
CA THR A 244 5.53 1.54 11.30
C THR A 244 5.53 2.41 10.04
N ALA A 245 5.02 1.89 8.93
CA ALA A 245 4.92 2.64 7.67
C ALA A 245 3.93 3.81 7.77
N ALA A 246 2.76 3.60 8.38
CA ALA A 246 1.72 4.63 8.53
C ALA A 246 2.13 5.74 9.50
N SER A 247 2.91 5.41 10.53
CA SER A 247 3.42 6.40 11.51
C SER A 247 4.68 7.13 11.05
N ARG A 248 5.21 6.80 9.86
CA ARG A 248 6.44 7.39 9.34
C ARG A 248 6.25 8.88 9.06
N GLY A 249 7.02 9.71 9.76
CA GLY A 249 6.97 11.18 9.64
C GLY A 249 5.96 11.86 10.59
N MET A 250 5.20 11.09 11.38
CA MET A 250 4.38 11.66 12.44
C MET A 250 5.26 12.16 13.59
N LYS A 251 4.92 13.32 14.17
CA LYS A 251 5.57 13.83 15.38
C LYS A 251 5.04 13.08 16.61
N LEU A 252 5.57 11.87 16.84
CA LEU A 252 5.13 10.94 17.91
C LEU A 252 5.33 11.49 19.33
N GLU A 253 6.10 12.57 19.50
CA GLU A 253 6.36 13.20 20.79
C GLU A 253 5.10 13.81 21.43
N TYR A 254 4.12 14.24 20.61
CA TYR A 254 2.86 14.83 21.10
C TYR A 254 1.81 13.79 21.49
N PHE A 255 2.07 12.51 21.26
CA PHE A 255 1.12 11.42 21.51
C PHE A 255 1.34 10.74 22.88
N GLY A 256 2.13 11.34 23.77
CA GLY A 256 2.41 10.81 25.10
C GLY A 256 2.92 9.36 25.07
N ASP A 257 2.32 8.50 25.91
CA ASP A 257 2.70 7.09 26.04
C ASP A 257 2.44 6.29 24.76
N PHE A 258 1.39 6.60 24.01
CA PHE A 258 1.11 5.95 22.73
C PHE A 258 2.26 6.18 21.74
N GLY A 259 2.76 7.42 21.67
CA GLY A 259 3.92 7.75 20.85
C GLY A 259 5.20 7.05 21.31
N ALA A 260 5.36 6.79 22.62
CA ALA A 260 6.46 5.99 23.13
C ALA A 260 6.37 4.53 22.68
N TYR A 261 5.18 3.92 22.74
CA TYR A 261 4.96 2.55 22.28
C TYR A 261 5.19 2.38 20.77
N VAL A 262 4.72 3.33 19.94
CA VAL A 262 4.97 3.29 18.49
C VAL A 262 6.46 3.43 18.18
N ARG A 263 7.21 4.27 18.90
CA ARG A 263 8.68 4.35 18.76
C ARG A 263 9.38 3.04 19.13
N GLN A 264 8.95 2.37 20.19
CA GLN A 264 9.47 1.06 20.57
C GLN A 264 9.16 -0.01 19.50
N LEU A 265 7.94 0.02 18.96
CA LEU A 265 7.52 -0.88 17.88
C LEU A 265 8.37 -0.68 16.62
N ASN A 266 8.58 0.57 16.20
CA ASN A 266 9.40 0.90 15.03
C ASN A 266 10.82 0.36 15.18
N ARG A 267 11.45 0.56 16.36
CA ARG A 267 12.77 0.00 16.66
C ARG A 267 12.78 -1.52 16.58
N ALA A 268 11.81 -2.19 17.20
CA ALA A 268 11.74 -3.65 17.21
C ALA A 268 11.49 -4.25 15.81
N VAL A 269 10.77 -3.57 14.93
CA VAL A 269 10.54 -4.01 13.54
C VAL A 269 11.80 -3.79 12.69
N GLU A 270 12.49 -2.66 12.86
CA GLU A 270 13.72 -2.34 12.14
C GLU A 270 14.86 -3.30 12.49
N THR A 271 15.07 -3.61 13.77
CA THR A 271 16.13 -4.56 14.21
C THR A 271 15.92 -5.99 13.69
N ASN A 272 14.69 -6.39 13.40
CA ASN A 272 14.38 -7.72 12.88
C ASN A 272 14.33 -7.77 11.33
N GLY A 273 14.42 -6.62 10.66
CA GLY A 273 14.28 -6.51 9.21
C GLY A 273 15.57 -6.77 8.42
N GLU A 274 16.74 -6.59 9.03
CA GLU A 274 18.02 -6.62 8.31
C GLU A 274 18.73 -7.99 8.34
N ASP A 275 18.49 -8.84 9.35
CA ASP A 275 19.21 -10.13 9.49
C ASP A 275 18.40 -11.39 9.10
N GLY A 276 17.11 -11.24 8.77
CA GLY A 276 16.21 -12.39 8.55
C GLY A 276 16.23 -13.01 7.14
N GLY A 277 16.94 -12.41 6.17
CA GLY A 277 16.91 -12.81 4.76
C GLY A 277 18.08 -13.68 4.28
N GLY A 278 19.16 -13.83 5.05
CA GLY A 278 20.44 -14.36 4.57
C GLY A 278 20.76 -15.83 4.91
N ILE A 279 20.06 -16.47 5.85
CA ILE A 279 20.58 -17.70 6.47
C ILE A 279 20.05 -19.01 5.84
N TYR A 280 19.06 -18.96 4.94
CA TYR A 280 18.47 -20.20 4.37
C TYR A 280 19.08 -20.68 3.04
N HIS A 281 20.14 -20.05 2.51
CA HIS A 281 20.72 -20.45 1.21
C HIS A 281 22.13 -21.05 1.26
N SER A 282 22.71 -21.30 2.45
CA SER A 282 24.10 -21.80 2.60
C SER A 282 24.24 -23.26 3.08
N LEU A 283 23.17 -24.06 3.05
CA LEU A 283 23.16 -25.44 3.55
C LEU A 283 22.78 -26.49 2.51
N VAL A 284 23.07 -26.22 1.23
CA VAL A 284 23.17 -27.27 0.21
C VAL A 284 24.64 -27.42 -0.15
N GLY A 285 25.29 -28.39 0.51
CA GLY A 285 26.65 -28.79 0.22
C GLY A 285 26.76 -29.38 -1.18
N SER A 286 27.61 -28.78 -2.01
CA SER A 286 28.22 -29.47 -3.13
C SER A 286 29.44 -30.23 -2.60
N SER A 287 29.17 -31.44 -2.11
CA SER A 287 30.18 -32.48 -1.99
C SER A 287 30.41 -33.03 -3.40
N THR A 288 31.50 -32.62 -4.04
CA THR A 288 32.02 -33.28 -5.23
C THR A 288 33.47 -33.67 -4.95
N ASP A 289 33.65 -34.90 -4.49
CA ASP A 289 34.91 -35.64 -4.56
C ASP A 289 34.55 -37.06 -5.04
N THR A 290 34.84 -37.31 -6.32
CA THR A 290 35.55 -38.46 -6.92
C THR A 290 35.42 -38.37 -8.44
#